data_AF-A0A7S8EE93-F1
#
_entry.id   AF-A0A7S8EE93-F1
#
_cell.length_a   1.000
_cell.length_b   1.000
_cell.length_c   1.000
_cell.angle_alpha   90.00
_cell.angle_beta   90.00
_cell.angle_gamma   90.00
#
_symmetry.space_group_name_H-M   'P 1'
#
loop_
_entity.id
_entity.type
_entity.pdbx_description
1 polymer ?
#
loop_
_entity_poly.entity_id
_entity_poly.type
_entity_poly.pdbx_seq_one_letter_code
_entity_poly.pdbx_strand_id
1 'polypeptide(L)'
;MALVIVPVVLDRSGALTRKKIIASMPLSLDEIQALTDKARAEAALSVRRLEITAKSLKEKSNAQMVEVSRSREEIKRLGVEMATKVQSIGKLEAQTAELKADLDERSGQVSHLSSQLGAAEDLIEQKNEELHHLAKAHEEVSLISSGRQIEIAGRESEIERMSTDNSRLRAAVREIEDKLRISDDTTEHHLYALKTQTKRVADLEKKIEKMLSKLTDREEKLERRERELAQLRQERANAVPFAEAPGRSRVALAGSPGELDVNRQAAERDRLEVRLTALTRENKKLRAQNAADASPPPIAFGGAALREEIHQLAAQVVKLAANLDDPNSPIKKTLATRPALPGNAPGSTLSLAERVRALQKAASST
;
A
#
# COMPACT_ATOMS: atom_id res chain seq x y z
N MET A 1 158.95 59.93 34.04
CA MET A 1 159.48 60.61 32.84
C MET A 1 159.45 59.70 31.59
N ALA A 2 158.36 58.94 31.36
CA ALA A 2 158.25 58.00 30.21
C ALA A 2 156.95 58.16 29.41
N LEU A 3 156.25 59.31 29.53
CA LEU A 3 154.94 59.54 28.91
C LEU A 3 154.96 60.54 27.74
N VAL A 4 156.12 61.11 27.40
CA VAL A 4 156.23 62.10 26.31
C VAL A 4 156.79 61.48 25.00
N ILE A 5 157.36 60.28 25.07
CA ILE A 5 158.10 59.68 23.93
C ILE A 5 157.23 58.68 23.13
N VAL A 6 156.14 58.18 23.70
CA VAL A 6 155.26 57.17 23.06
C VAL A 6 154.64 57.66 21.74
N PRO A 7 154.12 58.89 21.60
CA PRO A 7 153.58 59.38 20.33
C PRO A 7 154.65 59.43 19.23
N VAL A 8 155.86 59.88 19.57
CA VAL A 8 156.98 60.03 18.62
C VAL A 8 157.46 58.67 18.10
N VAL A 9 157.47 57.65 18.95
CA VAL A 9 157.87 56.28 18.56
C VAL A 9 156.78 55.61 17.73
N LEU A 10 155.50 55.82 18.04
CA LEU A 10 154.39 55.31 17.23
C LEU A 10 154.35 55.98 15.85
N ASP A 11 154.49 57.30 15.78
CA ASP A 11 154.55 58.04 14.51
C ASP A 11 155.75 57.62 13.67
N ARG A 12 156.92 57.40 14.30
CA ARG A 12 158.12 56.94 13.62
C ARG A 12 158.04 55.49 13.18
N SER A 13 157.38 54.62 13.96
CA SER A 13 157.10 53.25 13.56
C SER A 13 156.12 53.20 12.38
N GLY A 14 155.08 54.03 12.39
CA GLY A 14 154.16 54.20 11.26
C GLY A 14 154.87 54.70 10.01
N ALA A 15 155.74 55.70 10.15
CA ALA A 15 156.54 56.22 9.04
C ALA A 15 157.53 55.19 8.47
N LEU A 16 158.19 54.39 9.32
CA LEU A 16 159.11 53.33 8.91
C LEU A 16 158.38 52.17 8.24
N THR A 17 157.20 51.80 8.73
CA THR A 17 156.35 50.78 8.13
C THR A 17 155.84 51.24 6.76
N ARG A 18 155.39 52.50 6.66
CA ARG A 18 155.02 53.12 5.39
C ARG A 18 156.19 53.14 4.40
N LYS A 19 157.39 53.54 4.84
CA LYS A 19 158.61 53.52 4.00
C LYS A 19 159.00 52.11 3.56
N LYS A 20 158.89 51.09 4.42
CA LYS A 20 159.16 49.69 4.06
C LYS A 20 158.14 49.14 3.07
N ILE A 21 156.86 49.46 3.24
CA ILE A 21 155.80 49.04 2.30
C ILE A 21 156.01 49.70 0.93
N ILE A 22 156.33 51.00 0.89
CA ILE A 22 156.66 51.73 -0.34
C ILE A 22 157.91 51.14 -1.02
N ALA A 23 158.89 50.65 -0.26
CA ALA A 23 160.10 50.03 -0.79
C ALA A 23 159.89 48.59 -1.29
N SER A 24 158.95 47.83 -0.71
CA SER A 24 158.65 46.46 -1.15
C SER A 24 157.69 46.38 -2.34
N MET A 25 156.95 47.46 -2.62
CA MET A 25 156.10 47.60 -3.80
C MET A 25 156.23 49.02 -4.36
N PRO A 26 157.16 49.26 -5.31
CA PRO A 26 157.31 50.55 -5.95
C PRO A 26 156.20 50.72 -7.00
N LEU A 27 154.96 51.00 -6.57
CA LEU A 27 153.93 51.47 -7.49
C LEU A 27 154.22 52.93 -7.85
N SER A 28 154.11 53.25 -9.14
CA SER A 28 154.14 54.63 -9.60
C SER A 28 152.94 55.40 -9.05
N LEU A 29 153.06 56.72 -8.87
CA LEU A 29 151.95 57.58 -8.45
C LEU A 29 150.73 57.39 -9.37
N ASP A 30 150.97 57.18 -10.66
CA ASP A 30 149.95 56.97 -11.69
C ASP A 30 149.22 55.62 -11.52
N GLU A 31 149.91 54.57 -11.07
CA GLU A 31 149.31 53.25 -10.82
C GLU A 31 148.44 53.26 -9.56
N ILE A 32 148.83 54.01 -8.53
CA ILE A 32 148.01 54.24 -7.33
C ILE A 32 146.75 55.01 -7.72
N GLN A 33 146.87 56.04 -8.56
CA GLN A 33 145.72 56.78 -9.08
C GLN A 33 144.79 55.87 -9.89
N ALA A 34 145.32 55.06 -10.80
CA ALA A 34 144.54 54.09 -11.58
C ALA A 34 143.81 53.06 -10.72
N LEU A 35 144.44 52.55 -9.65
CA LEU A 35 143.79 51.64 -8.69
C LEU A 35 142.68 52.34 -7.90
N THR A 36 142.89 53.59 -7.48
CA THR A 36 141.84 54.36 -6.80
C THR A 36 140.68 54.70 -7.72
N ASP A 37 140.94 55.01 -8.99
CA ASP A 37 139.89 55.29 -9.98
C ASP A 37 139.16 54.01 -10.39
N LYS A 38 139.85 52.87 -10.48
CA LYS A 38 139.22 51.55 -10.64
C LYS A 38 138.31 51.22 -9.46
N ALA A 39 138.77 51.40 -8.22
CA ALA A 39 137.96 51.16 -7.03
C ALA A 39 136.75 52.12 -6.95
N ARG A 40 136.92 53.40 -7.35
CA ARG A 40 135.80 54.35 -7.49
C ARG A 40 134.82 53.92 -8.57
N ALA A 41 135.29 53.45 -9.72
CA ALA A 41 134.45 52.98 -10.82
C ALA A 41 133.67 51.71 -10.42
N GLU A 42 134.33 50.74 -9.77
CA GLU A 42 133.68 49.53 -9.24
C GLU A 42 132.61 49.89 -8.20
N ALA A 43 132.94 50.80 -7.27
CA ALA A 43 131.97 51.32 -6.32
C ALA A 43 130.80 52.05 -7.03
N ALA A 44 131.07 52.92 -7.99
CA ALA A 44 130.04 53.64 -8.74
C ALA A 44 129.14 52.69 -9.57
N LEU A 45 129.70 51.66 -10.20
CA LEU A 45 128.95 50.63 -10.93
C LEU A 45 128.09 49.79 -9.99
N SER A 46 128.61 49.42 -8.80
CA SER A 46 127.85 48.70 -7.78
C SER A 46 126.69 49.53 -7.25
N VAL A 47 126.90 50.81 -6.96
CA VAL A 47 125.87 51.77 -6.56
C VAL A 47 124.82 51.89 -7.66
N ARG A 48 125.23 52.05 -8.92
CA ARG A 48 124.29 52.14 -10.05
C ARG A 48 123.48 50.85 -10.23
N ARG A 49 124.11 49.67 -10.09
CA ARG A 49 123.42 48.39 -10.17
C ARG A 49 122.40 48.25 -9.03
N LEU A 50 122.77 48.62 -7.81
CA LEU A 50 121.87 48.65 -6.67
C LEU A 50 120.72 49.63 -6.89
N GLU A 51 120.96 50.84 -7.37
CA GLU A 51 119.93 51.82 -7.73
C GLU A 51 118.93 51.26 -8.74
N ILE A 52 119.41 50.59 -9.80
CA ILE A 52 118.53 49.98 -10.82
C ILE A 52 117.69 48.87 -10.19
N THR A 53 118.31 47.98 -9.39
CA THR A 53 117.56 46.91 -8.72
C THR A 53 116.53 47.46 -7.73
N ALA A 54 116.89 48.47 -6.95
CA ALA A 54 116.00 49.15 -6.01
C ALA A 54 114.82 49.82 -6.74
N LYS A 55 115.07 50.47 -7.89
CA LYS A 55 114.01 51.01 -8.74
C LYS A 55 113.08 49.91 -9.26
N SER A 56 113.64 48.82 -9.80
CA SER A 56 112.84 47.70 -10.31
C SER A 56 112.01 47.00 -9.23
N LEU A 57 112.55 46.86 -8.01
CA LEU A 57 111.83 46.31 -6.86
C LEU A 57 110.72 47.27 -6.40
N LYS A 58 110.97 48.58 -6.41
CA LYS A 58 109.97 49.59 -6.09
C LYS A 58 108.84 49.60 -7.13
N GLU A 59 109.15 49.49 -8.41
CA GLU A 59 108.14 49.37 -9.48
C GLU A 59 107.29 48.11 -9.33
N LYS A 60 107.92 46.95 -9.06
CA LYS A 60 107.21 45.69 -8.77
C LYS A 60 106.33 45.80 -7.52
N SER A 61 106.85 46.37 -6.45
CA SER A 61 106.09 46.61 -5.20
C SER A 61 104.89 47.51 -5.43
N ASN A 62 105.06 48.60 -6.19
CA ASN A 62 103.96 49.49 -6.58
C ASN A 62 102.91 48.77 -7.44
N ALA A 63 103.33 47.96 -8.42
CA ALA A 63 102.41 47.18 -9.25
C ALA A 63 101.59 46.18 -8.40
N GLN A 64 102.26 45.44 -7.51
CA GLN A 64 101.60 44.55 -6.56
C GLN A 64 100.64 45.29 -5.63
N MET A 65 101.00 46.49 -5.16
CA MET A 65 100.12 47.33 -4.33
C MET A 65 98.82 47.70 -5.08
N VAL A 66 98.91 47.99 -6.37
CA VAL A 66 97.74 48.29 -7.21
C VAL A 66 96.89 47.04 -7.41
N GLU A 67 97.48 45.88 -7.66
CA GLU A 67 96.73 44.62 -7.78
C GLU A 67 96.04 44.22 -6.47
N VAL A 68 96.71 44.34 -5.34
CA VAL A 68 96.12 44.13 -4.01
C VAL A 68 94.98 45.12 -3.75
N SER A 69 95.11 46.35 -4.20
CA SER A 69 94.04 47.35 -4.06
C SER A 69 92.82 46.98 -4.92
N ARG A 70 93.05 46.51 -6.16
CA ARG A 70 91.98 46.03 -7.06
C ARG A 70 91.27 44.80 -6.49
N SER A 71 92.02 43.81 -6.03
CA SER A 71 91.44 42.58 -5.46
C SER A 71 90.67 42.87 -4.18
N ARG A 72 91.16 43.79 -3.33
CA ARG A 72 90.41 44.26 -2.15
C ARG A 72 89.08 44.90 -2.53
N GLU A 73 89.05 45.69 -3.60
CA GLU A 73 87.81 46.34 -4.05
C GLU A 73 86.81 45.31 -4.62
N GLU A 74 87.30 44.31 -5.35
CA GLU A 74 86.47 43.21 -5.85
C GLU A 74 85.90 42.34 -4.71
N ILE A 75 86.70 42.04 -3.68
CA ILE A 75 86.24 41.34 -2.47
C ILE A 75 85.14 42.14 -1.77
N LYS A 76 85.29 43.47 -1.64
CA LYS A 76 84.24 44.31 -1.05
C LYS A 76 82.96 44.25 -1.88
N ARG A 77 83.07 44.38 -3.21
CA ARG A 77 81.91 44.31 -4.11
C ARG A 77 81.18 42.98 -3.99
N LEU A 78 81.91 41.86 -4.07
CA LEU A 78 81.36 40.52 -3.89
C LEU A 78 80.76 40.34 -2.49
N GLY A 79 81.35 40.94 -1.45
CA GLY A 79 80.80 40.95 -0.09
C GLY A 79 79.44 41.64 -0.01
N VAL A 80 79.26 42.78 -0.68
CA VAL A 80 77.96 43.48 -0.77
C VAL A 80 76.95 42.66 -1.56
N GLU A 81 77.35 42.09 -2.70
CA GLU A 81 76.49 41.21 -3.51
C GLU A 81 76.07 39.95 -2.73
N MET A 82 76.97 39.35 -1.95
CA MET A 82 76.64 38.22 -1.07
C MET A 82 75.66 38.64 0.03
N ALA A 83 75.89 39.77 0.70
CA ALA A 83 75.01 40.26 1.76
C ALA A 83 73.59 40.53 1.25
N THR A 84 73.45 41.14 0.07
CA THR A 84 72.14 41.37 -0.56
C THR A 84 71.44 40.08 -0.97
N LYS A 85 72.18 39.10 -1.51
CA LYS A 85 71.63 37.77 -1.82
C LYS A 85 71.18 37.03 -0.56
N VAL A 86 71.97 37.05 0.51
CA VAL A 86 71.60 36.44 1.80
C VAL A 86 70.32 37.09 2.35
N GLN A 87 70.20 38.42 2.27
CA GLN A 87 68.98 39.11 2.67
C GLN A 87 67.77 38.70 1.80
N SER A 88 67.96 38.55 0.49
CA SER A 88 66.90 38.09 -0.41
C SER A 88 66.48 36.65 -0.13
N ILE A 89 67.44 35.77 0.14
CA ILE A 89 67.17 34.37 0.51
C ILE A 89 66.36 34.33 1.80
N GLY A 90 66.76 35.08 2.84
CA GLY A 90 66.00 35.14 4.10
C GLY A 90 64.57 35.65 3.92
N LYS A 91 64.33 36.62 3.04
CA LYS A 91 62.96 37.08 2.70
C LYS A 91 62.14 35.98 2.02
N LEU A 92 62.73 35.29 1.05
CA LEU A 92 62.06 34.20 0.35
C LEU A 92 61.80 33.02 1.29
N GLU A 93 62.74 32.67 2.15
CA GLU A 93 62.57 31.63 3.17
C GLU A 93 61.42 31.97 4.14
N ALA A 94 61.36 33.21 4.62
CA ALA A 94 60.24 33.67 5.45
C ALA A 94 58.89 33.57 4.72
N GLN A 95 58.83 34.01 3.46
CA GLN A 95 57.61 33.89 2.64
C GLN A 95 57.22 32.42 2.40
N THR A 96 58.18 31.52 2.18
CA THR A 96 57.89 30.10 2.01
C THR A 96 57.42 29.44 3.31
N ALA A 97 57.89 29.90 4.46
CA ALA A 97 57.44 29.43 5.76
C ALA A 97 56.01 29.90 6.04
N GLU A 98 55.70 31.16 5.75
CA GLU A 98 54.35 31.73 5.86
C GLU A 98 53.35 31.02 4.94
N LEU A 99 53.68 30.86 3.66
CA LEU A 99 52.80 30.15 2.70
C LEU A 99 52.58 28.68 3.07
N LYS A 100 53.56 28.01 3.70
CA LYS A 100 53.39 26.65 4.21
C LYS A 100 52.44 26.61 5.41
N ALA A 101 52.58 27.56 6.34
CA ALA A 101 51.66 27.66 7.47
C ALA A 101 50.22 27.92 7.02
N ASP A 102 50.03 28.83 6.06
CA ASP A 102 48.72 29.11 5.45
C ASP A 102 48.13 27.88 4.75
N LEU A 103 48.98 27.11 4.03
CA LEU A 103 48.56 25.89 3.36
C LEU A 103 48.12 24.82 4.37
N ASP A 104 48.89 24.65 5.44
CA ASP A 104 48.57 23.70 6.51
C ASP A 104 47.25 24.08 7.21
N GLU A 105 47.07 25.38 7.53
CA GLU A 105 45.81 25.88 8.11
C GLU A 105 44.62 25.63 7.20
N ARG A 106 44.72 26.01 5.92
CA ARG A 106 43.65 25.79 4.93
C ARG A 106 43.37 24.31 4.72
N SER A 107 44.39 23.46 4.71
CA SER A 107 44.21 22.01 4.60
C SER A 107 43.45 21.45 5.80
N GLY A 108 43.72 21.96 7.01
CA GLY A 108 42.97 21.62 8.22
C GLY A 108 41.51 22.08 8.15
N GLN A 109 41.27 23.31 7.67
CA GLN A 109 39.90 23.83 7.46
C GLN A 109 39.13 22.99 6.45
N VAL A 110 39.75 22.61 5.32
CA VAL A 110 39.13 21.73 4.30
C VAL A 110 38.81 20.36 4.89
N SER A 111 39.74 19.76 5.64
CA SER A 111 39.48 18.47 6.31
C SER A 111 38.33 18.57 7.32
N HIS A 112 38.25 19.66 8.08
CA HIS A 112 37.17 19.87 9.05
C HIS A 112 35.82 20.04 8.36
N LEU A 113 35.74 20.91 7.34
CA LEU A 113 34.52 21.13 6.56
C LEU A 113 34.09 19.86 5.81
N SER A 114 35.03 19.08 5.28
CA SER A 114 34.73 17.80 4.65
C SER A 114 34.14 16.79 5.64
N SER A 115 34.63 16.77 6.88
CA SER A 115 34.08 15.92 7.94
C SER A 115 32.68 16.37 8.36
N GLN A 116 32.45 17.68 8.48
CA GLN A 116 31.11 18.23 8.75
C GLN A 116 30.13 17.96 7.62
N LEU A 117 30.58 18.07 6.37
CA LEU A 117 29.76 17.76 5.19
C LEU A 117 29.36 16.29 5.18
N GLY A 118 30.30 15.37 5.39
CA GLY A 118 29.98 13.93 5.48
C GLY A 118 29.00 13.61 6.61
N ALA A 119 29.18 14.19 7.80
CA ALA A 119 28.23 14.02 8.90
C ALA A 119 26.83 14.59 8.60
N ALA A 120 26.75 15.69 7.84
CA ALA A 120 25.48 16.25 7.41
C ALA A 120 24.81 15.39 6.33
N GLU A 121 25.58 14.82 5.39
CA GLU A 121 25.10 13.87 4.39
C GLU A 121 24.53 12.61 5.04
N ASP A 122 25.23 12.00 6.00
CA ASP A 122 24.76 10.85 6.77
C ASP A 122 23.44 11.16 7.50
N LEU A 123 23.31 12.35 8.09
CA LEU A 123 22.09 12.78 8.77
C LEU A 123 20.93 12.98 7.79
N ILE A 124 21.19 13.51 6.60
CA ILE A 124 20.18 13.64 5.54
C ILE A 124 19.73 12.26 5.07
N GLU A 125 20.63 11.30 4.91
CA GLU A 125 20.31 9.93 4.54
C GLU A 125 19.39 9.28 5.58
N GLN A 126 19.74 9.36 6.87
CA GLN A 126 18.89 8.88 7.97
C GLN A 126 17.49 9.52 7.95
N LYS A 127 17.40 10.83 7.69
CA LYS A 127 16.11 11.52 7.61
C LYS A 127 15.30 11.11 6.39
N ASN A 128 15.94 10.81 5.26
CA ASN A 128 15.25 10.26 4.09
C ASN A 128 14.72 8.85 4.36
N GLU A 129 15.47 8.01 5.06
CA GLU A 129 14.98 6.69 5.49
C GLU A 129 13.77 6.80 6.42
N GLU A 130 13.85 7.68 7.43
CA GLU A 130 12.71 7.98 8.32
C GLU A 130 11.49 8.47 7.53
N LEU A 131 11.68 9.37 6.56
CA LEU A 131 10.59 9.86 5.70
C LEU A 131 10.00 8.75 4.84
N HIS A 132 10.82 7.86 4.28
CA HIS A 132 10.36 6.71 3.53
C HIS A 132 9.55 5.73 4.40
N HIS A 133 10.01 5.48 5.63
CA HIS A 133 9.26 4.68 6.59
C HIS A 133 7.92 5.33 6.96
N LEU A 134 7.92 6.64 7.23
CA LEU A 134 6.71 7.38 7.57
C LEU A 134 5.72 7.42 6.39
N ALA A 135 6.21 7.58 5.16
CA ALA A 135 5.40 7.54 3.96
C ALA A 135 4.71 6.19 3.76
N LYS A 136 5.44 5.08 3.94
CA LYS A 136 4.86 3.72 3.88
C LYS A 136 3.80 3.52 4.97
N ALA A 137 4.10 3.90 6.21
CA ALA A 137 3.14 3.81 7.30
C ALA A 137 1.88 4.65 7.02
N HIS A 138 2.03 5.84 6.43
CA HIS A 138 0.90 6.67 6.04
C HIS A 138 0.06 6.03 4.92
N GLU A 139 0.70 5.43 3.90
CA GLU A 139 0.01 4.70 2.84
C GLU A 139 -0.77 3.51 3.40
N GLU A 140 -0.16 2.71 4.28
CA GLU A 140 -0.83 1.59 4.96
C GLU A 140 -2.05 2.06 5.77
N VAL A 141 -1.89 3.12 6.56
CA VAL A 141 -3.01 3.69 7.35
C VAL A 141 -4.10 4.25 6.44
N SER A 142 -3.73 4.88 5.32
CA SER A 142 -4.67 5.38 4.33
C SER A 142 -5.48 4.24 3.70
N LEU A 143 -4.83 3.14 3.32
CA LEU A 143 -5.49 1.95 2.80
C LEU A 143 -6.43 1.32 3.83
N ILE A 144 -6.01 1.20 5.09
CA ILE A 144 -6.85 0.70 6.19
C ILE A 144 -8.06 1.62 6.39
N SER A 145 -7.87 2.94 6.35
CA SER A 145 -8.94 3.92 6.49
C SER A 145 -9.97 3.80 5.35
N SER A 146 -9.51 3.74 4.10
CA SER A 146 -10.37 3.52 2.93
C SER A 146 -11.09 2.18 3.01
N GLY A 147 -10.43 1.11 3.46
CA GLY A 147 -11.05 -0.18 3.71
C GLY A 147 -12.18 -0.11 4.75
N ARG A 148 -11.94 0.57 5.88
CA ARG A 148 -12.98 0.82 6.90
C ARG A 148 -14.14 1.65 6.36
N GLN A 149 -13.88 2.65 5.53
CA GLN A 149 -14.92 3.47 4.92
C GLN A 149 -15.83 2.65 3.99
N ILE A 150 -15.26 1.72 3.22
CA ILE A 150 -16.02 0.78 2.39
C ILE A 150 -16.86 -0.16 3.28
N GLU A 151 -16.29 -0.68 4.37
CA GLU A 151 -17.02 -1.53 5.32
C GLU A 151 -18.20 -0.79 5.97
N ILE A 152 -18.00 0.47 6.37
CA ILE A 152 -19.06 1.32 6.92
C ILE A 152 -20.16 1.53 5.88
N ALA A 153 -19.82 1.91 4.64
CA ALA A 153 -20.81 2.08 3.57
C ALA A 153 -21.58 0.77 3.26
N GLY A 154 -20.90 -0.38 3.35
CA GLY A 154 -21.53 -1.69 3.25
C GLY A 154 -22.53 -1.96 4.37
N ARG A 155 -22.15 -1.69 5.62
CA ARG A 155 -23.04 -1.81 6.80
C ARG A 155 -24.21 -0.85 6.75
N GLU A 156 -24.00 0.39 6.31
CA GLU A 156 -25.08 1.37 6.11
C GLU A 156 -26.09 0.87 5.08
N SER A 157 -25.62 0.33 3.95
CA SER A 157 -26.48 -0.27 2.93
C SER A 157 -27.27 -1.48 3.46
N GLU A 158 -26.66 -2.30 4.32
CA GLU A 158 -27.34 -3.42 4.97
C GLU A 158 -28.41 -2.95 5.96
N ILE A 159 -28.10 -1.94 6.78
CA ILE A 159 -29.05 -1.30 7.69
C ILE A 159 -30.24 -0.72 6.93
N GLU A 160 -30.00 -0.04 5.79
CA GLU A 160 -31.06 0.49 4.94
C GLU A 160 -31.96 -0.63 4.40
N ARG A 161 -31.38 -1.72 3.89
CA ARG A 161 -32.16 -2.89 3.44
C ARG A 161 -33.01 -3.47 4.56
N MET A 162 -32.42 -3.74 5.71
CA MET A 162 -33.16 -4.23 6.89
C MET A 162 -34.26 -3.27 7.33
N SER A 163 -34.03 -1.96 7.25
CA SER A 163 -35.04 -0.93 7.54
C SER A 163 -36.21 -0.97 6.55
N THR A 164 -35.92 -1.13 5.26
CA THR A 164 -36.98 -1.29 4.24
C THR A 164 -37.77 -2.57 4.43
N ASP A 165 -37.11 -3.68 4.77
CA ASP A 165 -37.77 -4.96 5.03
C ASP A 165 -38.59 -4.91 6.31
N ASN A 166 -38.11 -4.25 7.37
CA ASN A 166 -38.90 -4.02 8.58
C ASN A 166 -40.17 -3.21 8.27
N SER A 167 -40.05 -2.19 7.43
CA SER A 167 -41.19 -1.38 6.99
C SER A 167 -42.19 -2.19 6.17
N ARG A 168 -41.72 -3.05 5.26
CA ARG A 168 -42.56 -4.00 4.50
C ARG A 168 -43.26 -5.00 5.40
N LEU A 169 -42.54 -5.60 6.34
CA LEU A 169 -43.12 -6.54 7.31
C LEU A 169 -44.18 -5.86 8.18
N ARG A 170 -43.93 -4.63 8.64
CA ARG A 170 -44.94 -3.84 9.37
C ARG A 170 -46.19 -3.57 8.51
N ALA A 171 -46.01 -3.25 7.23
CA ALA A 171 -47.14 -3.06 6.32
C ALA A 171 -47.93 -4.37 6.11
N ALA A 172 -47.23 -5.50 5.95
CA ALA A 172 -47.86 -6.82 5.81
C ALA A 172 -48.62 -7.24 7.08
N VAL A 173 -48.08 -6.97 8.28
CA VAL A 173 -48.77 -7.21 9.54
C VAL A 173 -50.06 -6.39 9.62
N ARG A 174 -50.02 -5.09 9.28
CA ARG A 174 -51.22 -4.24 9.23
C ARG A 174 -52.25 -4.76 8.24
N GLU A 175 -51.82 -5.19 7.06
CA GLU A 175 -52.73 -5.75 6.05
C GLU A 175 -53.40 -7.05 6.54
N ILE A 176 -52.66 -7.90 7.26
CA ILE A 176 -53.20 -9.12 7.88
C ILE A 176 -54.18 -8.78 9.01
N GLU A 177 -53.84 -7.81 9.87
CA GLU A 177 -54.72 -7.34 10.94
C GLU A 177 -56.03 -6.77 10.38
N ASP A 178 -55.97 -5.98 9.30
CA ASP A 178 -57.15 -5.45 8.61
C ASP A 178 -57.99 -6.56 7.99
N LYS A 179 -57.36 -7.55 7.34
CA LYS A 179 -58.07 -8.72 6.79
C LYS A 179 -58.73 -9.55 7.88
N LEU A 180 -58.05 -9.75 9.01
CA LEU A 180 -58.59 -10.46 10.16
C LEU A 180 -59.81 -9.72 10.70
N ARG A 181 -59.72 -8.40 10.89
CA ARG A 181 -60.84 -7.57 11.32
C ARG A 181 -62.04 -7.66 10.38
N ILE A 182 -61.82 -7.56 9.07
CA ILE A 182 -62.89 -7.72 8.08
C ILE A 182 -63.50 -9.13 8.16
N SER A 183 -62.67 -10.16 8.27
CA SER A 183 -63.13 -11.54 8.46
C SER A 183 -63.99 -11.65 9.73
N ASP A 184 -63.53 -11.13 10.85
CA ASP A 184 -64.26 -11.14 12.12
C ASP A 184 -65.61 -10.44 11.99
N ASP A 185 -65.64 -9.23 11.41
CA ASP A 185 -66.88 -8.49 11.14
C ASP A 185 -67.83 -9.30 10.24
N THR A 186 -67.32 -9.94 9.17
CA THR A 186 -68.15 -10.81 8.31
C THR A 186 -68.66 -12.04 9.05
N THR A 187 -67.85 -12.67 9.91
CA THR A 187 -68.30 -13.80 10.73
C THR A 187 -69.37 -13.39 11.72
N GLU A 188 -69.24 -12.25 12.38
CA GLU A 188 -70.27 -11.68 13.25
C GLU A 188 -71.58 -11.40 12.47
N HIS A 189 -71.47 -10.84 11.27
CA HIS A 189 -72.63 -10.68 10.38
C HIS A 189 -73.29 -12.02 10.02
N HIS A 190 -72.50 -13.04 9.70
CA HIS A 190 -73.01 -14.39 9.42
C HIS A 190 -73.65 -15.04 10.65
N LEU A 191 -73.07 -14.88 11.85
CA LEU A 191 -73.64 -15.36 13.10
C LEU A 191 -74.96 -14.64 13.43
N TYR A 192 -75.04 -13.32 13.22
CA TYR A 192 -76.28 -12.58 13.37
C TYR A 192 -77.35 -13.05 12.39
N ALA A 193 -77.00 -13.21 11.10
CA ALA A 193 -77.90 -13.74 10.09
C ALA A 193 -78.40 -15.15 10.46
N LEU A 194 -77.51 -16.04 10.91
CA LEU A 194 -77.87 -17.37 11.39
C LEU A 194 -78.83 -17.31 12.58
N LYS A 195 -78.57 -16.45 13.58
CA LYS A 195 -79.46 -16.24 14.73
C LYS A 195 -80.86 -15.77 14.32
N THR A 196 -80.97 -14.92 13.31
CA THR A 196 -82.29 -14.48 12.81
C THR A 196 -83.02 -15.60 12.06
N GLN A 197 -82.29 -16.40 11.28
CA GLN A 197 -82.85 -17.57 10.59
C GLN A 197 -83.29 -18.65 11.57
N THR A 198 -82.51 -18.96 12.61
CA THR A 198 -82.91 -19.94 13.64
C THR A 198 -84.16 -19.49 14.40
N LYS A 199 -84.28 -18.19 14.72
CA LYS A 199 -85.53 -17.62 15.27
C LYS A 199 -86.70 -17.79 14.30
N ARG A 200 -86.49 -17.54 13.01
CA ARG A 200 -87.53 -17.70 11.99
C ARG A 200 -87.97 -19.16 11.86
N VAL A 201 -87.03 -20.10 11.89
CA VAL A 201 -87.29 -21.54 11.90
C VAL A 201 -88.09 -21.91 13.15
N ALA A 202 -87.66 -21.49 14.35
CA ALA A 202 -88.40 -21.73 15.58
C ALA A 202 -89.82 -21.14 15.57
N ASP A 203 -90.01 -19.96 14.97
CA ASP A 203 -91.34 -19.36 14.79
C ASP A 203 -92.21 -20.15 13.80
N LEU A 204 -91.60 -20.73 12.74
CA LEU A 204 -92.28 -21.61 11.80
C LEU A 204 -92.62 -22.96 12.45
N GLU A 205 -91.72 -23.55 13.23
CA GLU A 205 -91.96 -24.76 14.02
C GLU A 205 -93.14 -24.55 14.97
N LYS A 206 -93.17 -23.46 15.73
CA LYS A 206 -94.33 -23.09 16.58
C LYS A 206 -95.63 -22.91 15.79
N LYS A 207 -95.57 -22.41 14.55
CA LYS A 207 -96.75 -22.30 13.68
C LYS A 207 -97.21 -23.68 13.21
N ILE A 208 -96.28 -24.56 12.86
CA ILE A 208 -96.56 -25.95 12.49
C ILE A 208 -97.19 -26.68 13.69
N GLU A 209 -96.64 -26.55 14.89
CA GLU A 209 -97.22 -27.10 16.13
C GLU A 209 -98.65 -26.60 16.35
N LYS A 210 -98.91 -25.30 16.20
CA LYS A 210 -100.26 -24.73 16.29
C LYS A 210 -101.20 -25.21 15.19
N MET A 211 -100.69 -25.46 13.98
CA MET A 211 -101.50 -26.00 12.88
C MET A 211 -101.79 -27.48 13.10
N LEU A 212 -100.83 -28.24 13.62
CA LEU A 212 -101.00 -29.63 14.05
C LEU A 212 -102.01 -29.71 15.19
N SER A 213 -101.91 -28.87 16.22
CA SER A 213 -102.89 -28.85 17.32
C SER A 213 -104.31 -28.47 16.84
N LYS A 214 -104.42 -27.54 15.88
CA LYS A 214 -105.71 -27.22 15.25
C LYS A 214 -106.22 -28.36 14.38
N LEU A 215 -105.34 -29.14 13.77
CA LEU A 215 -105.71 -30.35 13.04
C LEU A 215 -106.21 -31.40 14.01
N THR A 216 -105.51 -31.68 15.12
CA THR A 216 -105.97 -32.63 16.15
C THR A 216 -107.27 -32.18 16.80
N ASP A 217 -107.45 -30.90 17.12
CA ASP A 217 -108.72 -30.37 17.64
C ASP A 217 -109.87 -30.54 16.63
N ARG A 218 -109.59 -30.41 15.33
CA ARG A 218 -110.56 -30.64 14.27
C ARG A 218 -110.85 -32.12 14.08
N GLU A 219 -109.83 -32.96 14.13
CA GLU A 219 -109.96 -34.42 14.09
C GLU A 219 -110.80 -34.89 15.30
N GLU A 220 -110.54 -34.41 16.52
CA GLU A 220 -111.38 -34.69 17.68
C GLU A 220 -112.82 -34.20 17.52
N LYS A 221 -113.03 -33.02 16.94
CA LYS A 221 -114.38 -32.52 16.64
C LYS A 221 -115.08 -33.37 15.59
N LEU A 222 -114.34 -33.82 14.58
CA LEU A 222 -114.84 -34.75 13.58
C LEU A 222 -115.18 -36.09 14.22
N GLU A 223 -114.31 -36.65 15.06
CA GLU A 223 -114.60 -37.87 15.83
C GLU A 223 -115.83 -37.70 16.72
N ARG A 224 -116.00 -36.56 17.39
CA ARG A 224 -117.21 -36.27 18.19
C ARG A 224 -118.45 -36.21 17.29
N ARG A 225 -118.38 -35.50 16.16
CA ARG A 225 -119.46 -35.46 15.15
C ARG A 225 -119.77 -36.85 14.58
N GLU A 226 -118.76 -37.68 14.37
CA GLU A 226 -118.89 -39.06 13.91
C GLU A 226 -119.54 -39.93 14.99
N ARG A 227 -119.17 -39.76 16.28
CA ARG A 227 -119.81 -40.41 17.42
C ARG A 227 -121.26 -39.96 17.59
N GLU A 228 -121.57 -38.67 17.46
CA GLU A 228 -122.94 -38.13 17.46
C GLU A 228 -123.74 -38.67 16.27
N LEU A 229 -123.16 -38.75 15.07
CA LEU A 229 -123.79 -39.38 13.90
C LEU A 229 -123.99 -40.88 14.09
N ALA A 230 -123.07 -41.57 14.76
CA ALA A 230 -123.22 -42.98 15.11
C ALA A 230 -124.33 -43.18 16.15
N GLN A 231 -124.42 -42.32 17.17
CA GLN A 231 -125.49 -42.30 18.17
C GLN A 231 -126.84 -41.96 17.55
N LEU A 232 -126.93 -40.98 16.65
CA LEU A 232 -128.16 -40.67 15.90
C LEU A 232 -128.56 -41.79 14.93
N ARG A 233 -127.59 -42.51 14.35
CA ARG A 233 -127.87 -43.75 13.60
C ARG A 233 -128.36 -44.87 14.52
N GLN A 234 -127.88 -44.94 15.75
CA GLN A 234 -128.27 -45.93 16.75
C GLN A 234 -129.62 -45.60 17.41
N GLU A 235 -129.94 -44.32 17.62
CA GLU A 235 -131.27 -43.82 18.04
C GLU A 235 -132.29 -43.99 16.91
N ARG A 236 -131.89 -43.81 15.64
CA ARG A 236 -132.70 -44.22 14.49
C ARG A 236 -132.83 -45.74 14.32
N ALA A 237 -132.00 -46.55 14.98
CA ALA A 237 -132.04 -48.02 14.88
C ALA A 237 -132.96 -48.68 15.93
N ASN A 238 -133.39 -47.97 16.99
CA ASN A 238 -134.21 -48.52 18.07
C ASN A 238 -135.71 -48.11 18.04
N ALA A 239 -136.20 -47.60 16.91
CA ALA A 239 -137.62 -47.57 16.55
C ALA A 239 -137.76 -48.06 15.09
N VAL A 240 -138.38 -49.23 14.92
CA VAL A 240 -138.37 -50.12 13.74
C VAL A 240 -139.40 -49.66 12.68
N PRO A 241 -139.49 -50.27 11.48
CA PRO A 241 -138.61 -50.27 10.31
C PRO A 241 -139.27 -49.60 9.07
N PHE A 242 -138.52 -49.26 8.02
CA PHE A 242 -139.08 -49.29 6.65
C PHE A 242 -137.99 -49.44 5.57
N ALA A 243 -138.41 -50.08 4.49
CA ALA A 243 -137.61 -50.70 3.45
C ALA A 243 -137.24 -49.78 2.27
N GLU A 244 -136.42 -50.36 1.38
CA GLU A 244 -136.22 -50.09 -0.05
C GLU A 244 -135.05 -49.18 -0.51
N ALA A 245 -134.21 -49.78 -1.37
CA ALA A 245 -133.29 -49.17 -2.34
C ALA A 245 -134.09 -48.61 -3.56
N PRO A 246 -133.53 -48.05 -4.68
CA PRO A 246 -132.13 -47.73 -5.04
C PRO A 246 -131.93 -46.34 -5.74
N GLY A 247 -130.66 -45.96 -5.99
CA GLY A 247 -130.24 -45.37 -7.28
C GLY A 247 -130.01 -43.85 -7.44
N ARG A 248 -128.77 -43.51 -7.85
CA ARG A 248 -128.33 -42.40 -8.76
C ARG A 248 -128.38 -40.95 -8.23
N SER A 249 -127.47 -40.01 -8.53
CA SER A 249 -126.23 -39.97 -9.32
C SER A 249 -125.53 -38.60 -9.08
N ARG A 250 -124.18 -38.59 -9.14
CA ARG A 250 -123.27 -37.56 -9.71
C ARG A 250 -123.37 -36.08 -9.32
N VAL A 251 -122.23 -35.53 -8.88
CA VAL A 251 -121.35 -34.53 -9.58
C VAL A 251 -119.96 -34.69 -8.92
N ALA A 252 -118.96 -35.35 -9.53
CA ALA A 252 -118.02 -34.89 -10.57
C ALA A 252 -116.96 -33.89 -10.09
N LEU A 253 -115.74 -34.14 -10.59
CA LEU A 253 -114.52 -33.32 -10.63
C LEU A 253 -113.58 -33.48 -9.41
N ALA A 254 -112.27 -33.59 -9.54
CA ALA A 254 -111.33 -33.82 -10.64
C ALA A 254 -109.94 -33.78 -9.98
N GLY A 255 -108.96 -34.50 -10.54
CA GLY A 255 -107.56 -34.15 -10.37
C GLY A 255 -106.76 -35.06 -9.44
N SER A 256 -106.06 -36.01 -10.06
CA SER A 256 -104.87 -36.66 -9.51
C SER A 256 -103.75 -35.62 -9.27
N PRO A 257 -103.07 -35.60 -8.11
CA PRO A 257 -101.83 -34.87 -7.92
C PRO A 257 -100.63 -35.83 -7.74
N GLY A 258 -100.50 -36.83 -8.63
CA GLY A 258 -99.41 -37.80 -8.58
C GLY A 258 -98.23 -37.53 -9.52
N GLU A 259 -98.45 -36.80 -10.63
CA GLU A 259 -97.44 -36.70 -11.72
C GLU A 259 -96.75 -35.33 -11.85
N LEU A 260 -97.30 -34.27 -11.23
CA LEU A 260 -96.72 -32.92 -11.29
C LEU A 260 -95.61 -32.69 -10.25
N ASP A 261 -95.67 -33.37 -9.10
CA ASP A 261 -94.65 -33.23 -8.05
C ASP A 261 -93.40 -34.04 -8.36
N VAL A 262 -93.54 -35.20 -9.02
CA VAL A 262 -92.39 -36.01 -9.46
C VAL A 262 -91.61 -35.29 -10.56
N ASN A 263 -92.29 -34.63 -11.50
CA ASN A 263 -91.63 -33.87 -12.57
C ASN A 263 -90.97 -32.57 -12.07
N ARG A 264 -91.51 -31.90 -11.05
CA ARG A 264 -90.83 -30.75 -10.42
C ARG A 264 -89.60 -31.19 -9.63
N GLN A 265 -89.70 -32.27 -8.88
CA GLN A 265 -88.56 -32.82 -8.15
C GLN A 265 -87.47 -33.34 -9.09
N ALA A 266 -87.84 -33.98 -10.21
CA ALA A 266 -86.87 -34.38 -11.23
C ALA A 266 -86.15 -33.16 -11.85
N ALA A 267 -86.90 -32.11 -12.23
CA ALA A 267 -86.32 -30.89 -12.79
C ALA A 267 -85.43 -30.13 -11.78
N GLU A 268 -85.75 -30.16 -10.49
CA GLU A 268 -84.90 -29.60 -9.44
C GLU A 268 -83.65 -30.43 -9.18
N ARG A 269 -83.75 -31.77 -9.23
CA ARG A 269 -82.58 -32.66 -9.15
C ARG A 269 -81.63 -32.45 -10.32
N ASP A 270 -82.14 -32.36 -11.54
CA ASP A 270 -81.30 -32.10 -12.73
C ASP A 270 -80.58 -30.75 -12.63
N ARG A 271 -81.26 -29.70 -12.15
CA ARG A 271 -80.63 -28.37 -11.92
C ARG A 271 -79.54 -28.43 -10.85
N LEU A 272 -79.75 -29.19 -9.79
CA LEU A 272 -78.77 -29.35 -8.71
C LEU A 272 -77.57 -30.21 -9.16
N GLU A 273 -77.79 -31.23 -9.97
CA GLU A 273 -76.73 -32.06 -10.57
C GLU A 273 -75.86 -31.26 -11.55
N VAL A 274 -76.49 -30.42 -12.40
CA VAL A 274 -75.75 -29.48 -13.27
C VAL A 274 -74.93 -28.49 -12.43
N ARG A 275 -75.46 -28.00 -11.31
CA ARG A 275 -74.73 -27.08 -10.42
C ARG A 275 -73.58 -27.75 -9.67
N LEU A 276 -73.74 -29.00 -9.23
CA LEU A 276 -72.68 -29.78 -8.60
C LEU A 276 -71.56 -30.13 -9.59
N THR A 277 -71.91 -30.50 -10.83
CA THR A 277 -70.90 -30.78 -11.87
C THR A 277 -70.15 -29.51 -12.31
N ALA A 278 -70.81 -28.35 -12.32
CA ALA A 278 -70.13 -27.06 -12.54
C ALA A 278 -69.17 -26.70 -11.39
N LEU A 279 -69.63 -26.78 -10.13
CA LEU A 279 -68.81 -26.46 -8.95
C LEU A 279 -67.65 -27.43 -8.73
N THR A 280 -67.79 -28.70 -9.12
CA THR A 280 -66.70 -29.68 -9.06
C THR A 280 -65.66 -29.44 -10.15
N ARG A 281 -66.08 -29.03 -11.36
CA ARG A 281 -65.14 -28.60 -12.42
C ARG A 281 -64.39 -27.34 -12.02
N GLU A 282 -65.08 -26.38 -11.41
CA GLU A 282 -64.47 -25.15 -10.92
C GLU A 282 -63.50 -25.42 -9.76
N ASN A 283 -63.86 -26.26 -8.79
CA ASN A 283 -62.94 -26.71 -7.74
C ASN A 283 -61.72 -27.46 -8.31
N LYS A 284 -61.92 -28.31 -9.32
CA LYS A 284 -60.81 -29.00 -9.99
C LYS A 284 -59.89 -28.01 -10.72
N LYS A 285 -60.46 -26.97 -11.32
CA LYS A 285 -59.71 -25.89 -12.00
C LYS A 285 -58.93 -25.02 -11.01
N LEU A 286 -59.55 -24.61 -9.90
CA LEU A 286 -58.90 -23.84 -8.83
C LEU A 286 -57.80 -24.67 -8.15
N ARG A 287 -58.02 -25.97 -7.94
CA ARG A 287 -56.96 -26.87 -7.45
C ARG A 287 -55.81 -27.02 -8.44
N ALA A 288 -56.08 -27.09 -9.75
CA ALA A 288 -55.03 -27.13 -10.76
C ALA A 288 -54.25 -25.80 -10.85
N GLN A 289 -54.93 -24.66 -10.68
CA GLN A 289 -54.28 -23.35 -10.62
C GLN A 289 -53.40 -23.21 -9.37
N ASN A 290 -53.91 -23.56 -8.18
CA ASN A 290 -53.11 -23.55 -6.96
C ASN A 290 -51.96 -24.57 -7.00
N ALA A 291 -52.11 -25.71 -7.67
CA ALA A 291 -51.03 -26.68 -7.85
C ALA A 291 -49.94 -26.20 -8.84
N ALA A 292 -50.33 -25.38 -9.83
CA ALA A 292 -49.39 -24.74 -10.75
C ALA A 292 -48.60 -23.63 -10.05
N ASP A 293 -49.24 -22.86 -9.16
CA ASP A 293 -48.59 -21.81 -8.36
C ASP A 293 -47.74 -22.39 -7.19
N ALA A 294 -48.03 -23.62 -6.74
CA ALA A 294 -47.33 -24.27 -5.63
C ALA A 294 -46.09 -25.10 -6.05
N SER A 295 -45.76 -25.20 -7.34
CA SER A 295 -44.49 -25.81 -7.78
C SER A 295 -43.42 -24.72 -7.94
N PRO A 296 -42.41 -24.65 -7.05
CA PRO A 296 -41.26 -23.77 -7.27
C PRO A 296 -40.46 -24.28 -8.50
N PRO A 297 -39.97 -23.39 -9.39
CA PRO A 297 -39.19 -23.82 -10.53
C PRO A 297 -37.89 -24.49 -10.06
N PRO A 298 -37.41 -25.56 -10.73
CA PRO A 298 -36.09 -26.09 -10.47
C PRO A 298 -35.06 -25.00 -10.82
N ILE A 299 -34.18 -24.68 -9.87
CA ILE A 299 -33.12 -23.68 -10.02
C ILE A 299 -32.09 -24.22 -11.04
N ALA A 300 -32.43 -24.17 -12.32
CA ALA A 300 -31.63 -24.74 -13.41
C ALA A 300 -30.71 -23.71 -14.09
N PHE A 301 -30.86 -22.41 -13.80
CA PHE A 301 -30.09 -21.35 -14.46
C PHE A 301 -28.93 -20.75 -13.65
N GLY A 302 -28.78 -21.10 -12.36
CA GLY A 302 -27.69 -20.58 -11.51
C GLY A 302 -26.61 -21.61 -11.16
N GLY A 303 -26.93 -22.91 -11.16
CA GLY A 303 -26.02 -23.92 -10.65
C GLY A 303 -24.78 -24.16 -11.51
N ALA A 304 -24.89 -24.07 -12.84
CA ALA A 304 -23.75 -24.29 -13.73
C ALA A 304 -22.77 -23.12 -13.72
N ALA A 305 -23.27 -21.88 -13.77
CA ALA A 305 -22.45 -20.68 -13.68
C ALA A 305 -21.79 -20.55 -12.30
N LEU A 306 -22.54 -20.78 -11.22
CA LEU A 306 -21.98 -20.77 -9.87
C LEU A 306 -20.95 -21.87 -9.66
N ARG A 307 -21.15 -23.07 -10.20
CA ARG A 307 -20.13 -24.14 -10.16
C ARG A 307 -18.86 -23.72 -10.91
N GLU A 308 -19.00 -23.07 -12.06
CA GLU A 308 -17.86 -22.60 -12.85
C GLU A 308 -17.08 -21.49 -12.12
N GLU A 309 -17.79 -20.54 -11.50
CA GLU A 309 -17.20 -19.49 -10.65
C GLU A 309 -16.48 -20.07 -9.43
N ILE A 310 -17.09 -21.06 -8.75
CA ILE A 310 -16.47 -21.77 -7.63
C ILE A 310 -15.20 -22.51 -8.09
N HIS A 311 -15.22 -23.17 -9.25
CA HIS A 311 -14.05 -23.84 -9.80
C HIS A 311 -12.94 -22.86 -10.22
N GLN A 312 -13.29 -21.68 -10.70
CA GLN A 312 -12.34 -20.63 -11.04
C GLN A 312 -11.70 -20.00 -9.80
N LEU A 313 -12.50 -19.71 -8.77
CA LEU A 313 -12.01 -19.19 -7.49
C LEU A 313 -11.10 -20.21 -6.79
N ALA A 314 -11.50 -21.48 -6.75
CA ALA A 314 -10.68 -22.56 -6.20
C ALA A 314 -9.33 -22.67 -6.92
N ALA A 315 -9.29 -22.52 -8.24
CA ALA A 315 -8.04 -22.54 -9.00
C ALA A 315 -7.11 -21.35 -8.66
N GLN A 316 -7.68 -20.17 -8.43
CA GLN A 316 -6.90 -18.98 -8.01
C GLN A 316 -6.34 -19.14 -6.60
N VAL A 317 -7.12 -19.67 -5.66
CA VAL A 317 -6.68 -19.94 -4.29
C VAL A 317 -5.56 -20.97 -4.26
N VAL A 318 -5.68 -22.05 -5.03
CA VAL A 318 -4.62 -23.06 -5.15
C VAL A 318 -3.36 -22.50 -5.82
N LYS A 319 -3.50 -21.60 -6.81
CA LYS A 319 -2.35 -20.88 -7.41
C LYS A 319 -1.64 -19.99 -6.39
N LEU A 320 -2.40 -19.25 -5.58
CA LEU A 320 -1.84 -18.39 -4.53
C LEU A 320 -1.13 -19.23 -3.46
N ALA A 321 -1.77 -20.32 -3.01
CA ALA A 321 -1.16 -21.25 -2.07
C ALA A 321 0.12 -21.88 -2.64
N ALA A 322 0.13 -22.28 -3.92
CA ALA A 322 1.32 -22.84 -4.56
C ALA A 322 2.48 -21.82 -4.69
N ASN A 323 2.20 -20.51 -4.76
CA ASN A 323 3.25 -19.48 -4.80
C ASN A 323 3.85 -19.20 -3.41
N LEU A 324 3.07 -19.40 -2.35
CA LEU A 324 3.50 -19.17 -0.96
C LEU A 324 4.17 -20.40 -0.32
N ASP A 325 3.91 -21.59 -0.86
CA ASP A 325 4.41 -22.86 -0.32
C ASP A 325 5.80 -23.24 -0.86
N ASP A 326 6.56 -24.01 -0.09
CA ASP A 326 7.97 -24.32 -0.36
C ASP A 326 8.20 -25.03 -1.72
N PRO A 327 9.41 -24.98 -2.30
CA PRO A 327 9.70 -25.60 -3.61
C PRO A 327 9.39 -27.10 -3.69
N ASN A 328 9.43 -27.81 -2.55
CA ASN A 328 9.14 -29.26 -2.44
C ASN A 328 7.71 -29.59 -1.97
N SER A 329 6.78 -28.63 -2.02
CA SER A 329 5.40 -28.84 -1.58
C SER A 329 4.67 -29.95 -2.36
N PRO A 330 3.83 -30.77 -1.69
CA PRO A 330 2.98 -31.77 -2.33
C PRO A 330 2.01 -31.19 -3.37
N ILE A 331 1.67 -29.89 -3.29
CA ILE A 331 0.80 -29.21 -4.24
C ILE A 331 1.52 -29.05 -5.59
N LYS A 332 2.78 -28.63 -5.60
CA LYS A 332 3.59 -28.51 -6.83
C LYS A 332 3.82 -29.90 -7.47
N LYS A 333 4.02 -30.94 -6.63
CA LYS A 333 4.21 -32.33 -7.09
C LYS A 333 2.96 -32.92 -7.76
N THR A 334 1.78 -32.65 -7.22
CA THR A 334 0.50 -33.10 -7.80
C THR A 334 0.11 -32.31 -9.05
N LEU A 335 0.46 -31.02 -9.13
CA LEU A 335 0.28 -30.22 -10.34
C LEU A 335 1.22 -30.65 -11.48
N ALA A 336 2.46 -31.04 -11.16
CA ALA A 336 3.44 -31.55 -12.12
C ALA A 336 3.11 -32.97 -12.61
N THR A 337 2.46 -33.79 -11.79
CA THR A 337 2.01 -35.14 -12.18
C THR A 337 0.77 -35.03 -13.05
N ARG A 338 0.86 -35.39 -14.34
CA ARG A 338 -0.30 -35.42 -15.24
C ARG A 338 -1.07 -36.73 -15.02
N PRO A 339 -2.32 -36.70 -14.52
CA PRO A 339 -3.12 -37.91 -14.50
C PRO A 339 -3.49 -38.25 -15.96
N ALA A 340 -3.18 -39.47 -16.37
CA ALA A 340 -3.60 -40.02 -17.65
C ALA A 340 -4.95 -40.73 -17.43
N LEU A 341 -6.06 -40.18 -17.95
CA LEU A 341 -7.35 -40.84 -18.26
C LEU A 341 -8.38 -39.80 -18.78
N PRO A 342 -9.45 -40.21 -19.50
CA PRO A 342 -9.54 -40.06 -20.95
C PRO A 342 -10.49 -38.94 -21.40
N GLY A 343 -10.28 -38.49 -22.65
CA GLY A 343 -11.36 -38.23 -23.61
C GLY A 343 -12.32 -37.08 -23.31
N ASN A 344 -11.99 -35.94 -23.90
CA ASN A 344 -12.86 -34.81 -24.27
C ASN A 344 -14.33 -35.24 -24.54
N ALA A 345 -15.23 -35.07 -23.57
CA ALA A 345 -16.66 -35.09 -23.79
C ALA A 345 -17.13 -33.63 -23.96
N PRO A 346 -17.92 -33.30 -25.02
CA PRO A 346 -18.37 -31.94 -25.25
C PRO A 346 -19.41 -31.57 -24.18
N GLY A 347 -18.93 -30.98 -23.09
CA GLY A 347 -19.73 -30.62 -21.92
C GLY A 347 -19.06 -30.89 -20.56
N SER A 348 -17.90 -31.57 -20.50
CA SER A 348 -17.19 -31.76 -19.23
C SER A 348 -16.36 -30.52 -18.87
N THR A 349 -16.69 -29.89 -17.75
CA THR A 349 -15.94 -28.77 -17.17
C THR A 349 -14.47 -29.15 -16.96
N LEU A 350 -13.53 -28.27 -17.34
CA LEU A 350 -12.10 -28.52 -17.22
C LEU A 350 -11.73 -28.86 -15.76
N SER A 351 -10.84 -29.85 -15.58
CA SER A 351 -10.38 -30.26 -14.26
C SER A 351 -9.64 -29.11 -13.56
N LEU A 352 -9.77 -29.03 -12.24
CA LEU A 352 -9.14 -27.98 -11.41
C LEU A 352 -7.63 -27.90 -11.64
N ALA A 353 -6.95 -29.05 -11.76
CA ALA A 353 -5.52 -29.11 -12.02
C ALA A 353 -5.12 -28.52 -13.39
N GLU A 354 -5.98 -28.66 -14.40
CA GLU A 354 -5.73 -28.11 -15.74
C GLU A 354 -5.89 -26.59 -15.76
N ARG A 355 -6.89 -26.05 -15.04
CA ARG A 355 -7.09 -24.61 -14.88
C ARG A 355 -5.95 -23.94 -14.14
N VAL A 356 -5.45 -24.55 -13.06
CA VAL A 356 -4.29 -24.03 -12.31
C VAL A 356 -3.06 -23.96 -13.22
N ARG A 357 -2.80 -25.00 -14.03
CA ARG A 357 -1.70 -24.98 -15.02
C ARG A 357 -1.89 -23.92 -16.10
N ALA A 358 -3.11 -23.75 -16.63
CA ALA A 358 -3.41 -22.72 -17.62
C ALA A 358 -3.15 -21.31 -17.06
N LEU A 359 -3.53 -21.05 -15.80
CA LEU A 359 -3.27 -19.79 -15.11
C LEU A 359 -1.79 -19.57 -14.77
N GLN A 360 -1.00 -20.64 -14.58
CA GLN A 360 0.45 -20.54 -14.41
C GLN A 360 1.13 -20.24 -15.76
N LYS A 361 0.72 -20.92 -16.84
CA LYS A 361 1.24 -20.70 -18.19
C LYS A 361 0.93 -19.29 -18.70
N ALA A 362 -0.27 -18.77 -18.43
CA ALA A 362 -0.65 -17.40 -18.77
C ALA A 362 0.19 -16.36 -18.01
N ALA A 363 0.59 -16.67 -16.76
CA ALA A 363 1.40 -15.78 -15.94
C ALA A 363 2.91 -15.86 -16.26
N SER A 364 3.37 -16.90 -16.93
CA SER A 364 4.76 -17.03 -17.41
C SER A 364 4.95 -16.63 -18.88
N SER A 365 3.85 -16.35 -19.61
CA SER A 365 3.87 -15.80 -20.97
C SER A 365 3.76 -14.27 -21.05
N THR A 366 3.51 -13.63 -19.92
CA THR A 366 3.70 -12.19 -19.66
C THR A 366 5.00 -12.02 -18.90
#